data_AF-A0A8T6NSQ1-F1
#
_entry.id   AF-A0A8T6NSQ1-F1
#
_cell.length_a   1.000
_cell.length_b   1.000
_cell.length_c   1.000
_cell.angle_alpha   90.00
_cell.angle_beta   90.00
_cell.angle_gamma   90.00
#
_symmetry.space_group_name_H-M   'P 1'
#
loop_
_entity.id
_entity.type
_entity.pdbx_description
1 polymer ?
#
loop_
_entity_poly.entity_id
_entity_poly.type
_entity_poly.pdbx_seq_one_letter_code
_entity_poly.pdbx_strand_id
1 'polypeptide(L)'
;GEDELGNYQRAIMLTVIDREWRQYLKAIDDLRQGAGLAAFGQRDPKVEFKRRAFEMFDALRQSVQEGIARRFFSDLPRHRQIVEQQKMLDQQLDQAVKFGYRIKDQKGGTTNGGRRSRRTTKSAATLEADMWAKVGRNDPCPCGSGKKFKDCHYPLIREQQAASAPTDAAAGSSEPPSSSRSRRRRRRRG
;
A
#
# COMPACT_ATOMS: atom_id res chain seq x y z
N GLY A 1 16.06 -9.04 20.25
CA GLY A 1 15.81 -10.43 20.65
C GLY A 1 16.57 -11.37 19.74
N GLU A 2 16.91 -12.57 20.22
CA GLU A 2 17.66 -13.58 19.44
C GLU A 2 16.91 -13.97 18.15
N ASP A 3 15.58 -14.06 18.19
CA ASP A 3 14.75 -14.36 17.02
C ASP A 3 14.79 -13.26 15.94
N GLU A 4 14.86 -11.98 16.33
CA GLU A 4 14.99 -10.85 15.40
C GLU A 4 16.32 -10.94 14.63
N LEU A 5 17.40 -11.27 15.34
CA LEU A 5 18.73 -11.44 14.74
C LEU A 5 18.76 -12.65 13.81
N GLY A 6 18.14 -13.77 14.21
CA GLY A 6 18.02 -14.97 13.37
C GLY A 6 17.21 -14.73 12.09
N ASN A 7 16.10 -13.99 12.20
CA ASN A 7 15.31 -13.59 11.02
C ASN A 7 16.09 -12.67 10.09
N TYR A 8 16.85 -11.73 10.64
CA TYR A 8 17.71 -10.85 9.88
C TYR A 8 18.84 -11.60 9.14
N GLN A 9 19.51 -12.54 9.82
CA GLN A 9 20.53 -13.40 9.21
C GLN A 9 19.96 -14.20 8.03
N ARG A 10 18.81 -14.85 8.24
CA ARG A 10 18.11 -15.59 7.17
C ARG A 10 17.77 -14.68 5.98
N ALA A 11 17.28 -13.47 6.24
CA ALA A 11 16.95 -12.51 5.19
C ALA A 11 18.19 -12.11 4.37
N ILE A 12 19.32 -11.80 5.03
CA ILE A 12 20.57 -11.48 4.32
C ILE A 12 21.03 -12.67 3.47
N MET A 13 21.12 -13.87 4.07
CA MET A 13 21.57 -15.07 3.35
C MET A 13 20.74 -15.30 2.08
N LEU A 14 19.41 -15.28 2.20
CA LEU A 14 18.52 -15.50 1.06
C LEU A 14 18.72 -14.43 -0.03
N THR A 15 18.84 -13.15 0.35
CA THR A 15 19.03 -12.08 -0.65
C THR A 15 20.36 -12.15 -1.38
N VAL A 16 21.44 -12.55 -0.69
CA VAL A 16 22.77 -12.70 -1.30
C VAL A 16 22.78 -13.92 -2.21
N ILE A 17 22.33 -15.08 -1.72
CA ILE A 17 22.29 -16.32 -2.50
C ILE A 17 21.47 -16.14 -3.77
N ASP A 18 20.27 -15.55 -3.68
CA ASP A 18 19.40 -15.36 -4.85
C ASP A 18 19.99 -14.39 -5.88
N ARG A 19 20.73 -13.37 -5.45
CA ARG A 19 21.43 -12.45 -6.36
C ARG A 19 22.58 -13.16 -7.08
N GLU A 20 23.47 -13.78 -6.31
CA GLU A 20 24.69 -14.41 -6.84
C GLU A 20 24.34 -15.61 -7.73
N TRP A 21 23.34 -16.41 -7.35
CA TRP A 21 22.85 -17.52 -8.16
C TRP A 21 22.29 -17.06 -9.52
N ARG A 22 21.52 -15.97 -9.56
CA ARG A 22 21.01 -15.41 -10.82
C ARG A 22 22.15 -14.93 -11.73
N GLN A 23 23.21 -14.35 -11.15
CA GLN A 23 24.39 -13.95 -11.92
C GLN A 23 25.14 -15.16 -12.47
N TYR A 24 25.31 -16.21 -11.66
CA TYR A 24 25.91 -17.46 -12.10
C TYR A 24 25.11 -18.14 -13.24
N LEU A 25 23.78 -18.20 -13.12
CA LEU A 25 22.93 -18.76 -14.17
C LEU A 25 23.10 -18.02 -15.51
N LYS A 26 23.14 -16.68 -15.47
CA LYS A 26 23.41 -15.90 -16.67
C LYS A 26 24.79 -16.23 -17.26
N ALA A 27 25.82 -16.30 -16.41
CA ALA A 27 27.18 -16.54 -16.87
C ALA A 27 27.36 -17.96 -17.43
N ILE A 28 26.69 -18.98 -16.88
CA ILE A 28 26.75 -20.35 -17.41
C ILE A 28 25.98 -20.49 -18.73
N ASP A 29 24.89 -19.73 -18.92
CA ASP A 29 24.18 -19.65 -20.20
C ASP A 29 25.08 -19.03 -21.28
N ASP A 30 25.78 -17.93 -20.96
CA ASP A 30 26.76 -17.30 -21.86
C ASP A 30 27.91 -18.27 -22.20
N LEU A 31 28.41 -19.01 -21.20
CA LEU A 31 29.44 -20.03 -21.39
C LEU A 31 28.96 -21.16 -22.32
N ARG A 32 27.70 -21.57 -22.21
CA ARG A 32 27.11 -22.62 -23.06
C ARG A 32 26.99 -22.16 -24.51
N GLN A 33 26.63 -20.91 -24.74
CA GLN A 33 26.57 -20.32 -26.08
C GLN A 33 27.98 -20.22 -26.70
N GLY A 34 28.99 -19.87 -25.91
CA GLY A 34 30.39 -19.79 -26.36
C GLY A 34 31.07 -21.15 -26.59
N ALA A 35 30.66 -22.21 -25.87
CA ALA A 35 31.26 -23.54 -25.99
C ALA A 35 31.08 -24.17 -27.38
N GLY A 36 30.02 -23.81 -28.11
CA GLY A 36 29.80 -24.28 -29.48
C GLY A 36 30.85 -23.78 -30.48
N LEU A 37 31.40 -22.59 -30.25
CA LEU A 37 32.45 -21.99 -31.09
C LEU A 37 33.85 -22.54 -30.79
N ALA A 38 34.07 -23.03 -29.56
CA ALA A 38 35.36 -23.57 -29.11
C ALA A 38 35.68 -25.00 -29.59
N ALA A 39 34.73 -25.66 -30.25
CA ALA A 39 34.91 -27.02 -30.81
C ALA A 39 36.00 -27.10 -31.91
N PHE A 40 36.52 -25.96 -32.38
CA PHE A 40 37.63 -25.90 -33.34
C PHE A 40 39.02 -26.27 -32.77
N GLY A 41 39.15 -26.42 -31.44
CA GLY A 41 40.46 -26.55 -30.77
C GLY A 41 40.97 -27.96 -30.46
N GLN A 42 40.48 -29.02 -31.11
CA GLN A 42 40.84 -30.44 -30.83
C GLN A 42 40.57 -30.93 -29.39
N ARG A 43 40.08 -30.09 -28.49
CA ARG A 43 39.62 -30.47 -27.14
C ARG A 43 38.12 -30.70 -27.16
N ASP A 44 37.67 -31.69 -26.38
CA ASP A 44 36.24 -31.98 -26.25
C ASP A 44 35.53 -30.76 -25.61
N PRO A 45 34.60 -30.10 -26.33
CA PRO A 45 33.88 -28.93 -25.82
C PRO A 45 33.11 -29.23 -24.54
N LYS A 46 32.68 -30.48 -24.31
CA LYS A 46 31.99 -30.87 -23.08
C LYS A 46 32.92 -30.85 -21.86
N VAL A 47 34.19 -31.23 -22.06
CA VAL A 47 35.19 -31.26 -20.97
C VAL A 47 35.57 -29.85 -20.57
N GLU A 48 35.84 -28.97 -21.54
CA GLU A 48 36.16 -27.56 -21.28
C GLU A 48 34.98 -26.80 -20.65
N PHE A 49 33.74 -27.07 -21.09
CA PHE A 49 32.54 -26.52 -20.46
C PHE A 49 32.45 -26.93 -18.99
N LYS A 50 32.59 -28.22 -18.68
CA LYS A 50 32.53 -28.72 -17.30
C LYS A 50 33.62 -28.11 -16.43
N ARG A 51 34.86 -28.00 -16.94
CA ARG A 51 35.97 -27.39 -16.19
C ARG A 51 35.67 -25.94 -15.84
N ARG A 52 35.30 -25.11 -16.83
CA ARG A 52 34.96 -23.69 -16.61
C ARG A 52 33.73 -23.50 -15.75
N ALA A 53 32.68 -24.30 -15.93
CA ALA A 53 31.48 -24.24 -15.10
C ALA A 53 31.80 -24.53 -13.63
N PHE A 54 32.70 -25.47 -13.36
CA PHE A 54 33.15 -25.77 -12.00
C PHE A 54 33.97 -24.63 -11.40
N GLU A 55 34.92 -24.06 -12.16
CA GLU A 55 35.69 -22.87 -11.75
C GLU A 55 34.76 -21.69 -11.40
N MET A 56 33.72 -21.46 -12.20
CA MET A 56 32.72 -20.42 -11.94
C MET A 56 31.84 -20.72 -10.71
N PHE A 57 31.54 -21.99 -10.44
CA PHE A 57 30.79 -22.39 -9.25
C PHE A 57 31.61 -22.20 -7.96
N ASP A 58 32.90 -22.49 -7.99
CA ASP A 58 33.80 -22.21 -6.86
C ASP A 58 33.91 -20.70 -6.60
N ALA A 59 34.01 -19.89 -7.66
CA ALA A 59 33.98 -18.44 -7.55
C ALA A 59 32.65 -17.94 -6.96
N LEU A 60 31.51 -18.52 -7.38
CA LEU A 60 30.19 -18.24 -6.82
C LEU A 60 30.14 -18.54 -5.31
N ARG A 61 30.67 -19.69 -4.87
CA ARG A 61 30.70 -20.03 -3.44
C ARG A 61 31.46 -18.98 -2.64
N GLN A 62 32.60 -18.52 -3.15
CA GLN A 62 33.41 -17.47 -2.51
C GLN A 62 32.67 -16.13 -2.49
N SER A 63 32.04 -15.73 -3.61
CA SER A 63 31.28 -14.47 -3.68
C SER A 63 30.07 -14.45 -2.75
N VAL A 64 29.38 -15.59 -2.58
CA VAL A 64 28.28 -15.73 -1.62
C VAL A 64 28.79 -15.56 -0.19
N GLN A 65 29.88 -16.23 0.18
CA GLN A 65 30.43 -16.13 1.54
C GLN A 65 30.88 -14.69 1.86
N GLU A 66 31.63 -14.07 0.94
CA GLU A 66 32.08 -12.68 1.08
C GLU A 66 30.89 -11.72 1.11
N GLY A 67 29.91 -11.92 0.22
CA GLY A 67 28.71 -11.10 0.13
C GLY A 67 27.86 -11.16 1.41
N ILE A 68 27.72 -12.35 2.00
CA ILE A 68 27.04 -12.53 3.29
C ILE A 68 27.80 -11.79 4.39
N ALA A 69 29.11 -12.03 4.53
CA ALA A 69 29.91 -11.39 5.58
C ALA A 69 29.87 -9.86 5.44
N ARG A 70 30.12 -9.34 4.24
CA ARG A 70 30.15 -7.90 3.96
C ARG A 70 28.81 -7.24 4.24
N ARG A 71 27.69 -7.80 3.76
CA ARG A 71 26.35 -7.28 4.07
C ARG A 71 26.03 -7.37 5.54
N PHE A 72 26.33 -8.51 6.17
CA PHE A 72 26.04 -8.71 7.58
C PHE A 72 26.67 -7.63 8.45
N PHE A 73 27.98 -7.36 8.29
CA PHE A 73 28.67 -6.35 9.08
C PHE A 73 28.35 -4.90 8.67
N SER A 74 28.13 -4.64 7.37
CA SER A 74 27.84 -3.28 6.90
C SER A 74 26.42 -2.83 7.23
N ASP A 75 25.45 -3.74 7.16
CA ASP A 75 24.03 -3.41 7.36
C ASP A 75 23.57 -3.63 8.82
N LEU A 76 24.37 -4.27 9.68
CA LEU A 76 24.04 -4.47 11.11
C LEU A 76 23.66 -3.16 11.84
N PRO A 77 24.40 -2.04 11.69
CA PRO A 77 24.05 -0.80 12.38
C PRO A 77 22.71 -0.24 11.89
N ARG A 78 22.44 -0.33 10.58
CA ARG A 78 21.17 0.09 9.98
C ARG A 78 20.01 -0.76 10.46
N HIS A 79 20.18 -2.08 10.50
CA HIS A 79 19.13 -2.97 11.01
C HIS A 79 18.79 -2.65 12.46
N ARG A 80 19.80 -2.44 13.31
CA ARG A 80 19.59 -2.04 14.71
C ARG A 80 18.81 -0.72 14.81
N GLN A 81 19.15 0.27 13.98
CA GLN A 81 18.44 1.56 13.95
C GLN A 81 16.97 1.40 13.52
N ILE A 82 16.69 0.60 12.49
CA ILE A 82 15.32 0.37 12.00
C ILE A 82 14.46 -0.30 13.08
N VAL A 83 15.01 -1.33 13.75
CA VAL A 83 14.31 -2.04 14.83
C VAL A 83 14.02 -1.10 16.01
N GLU A 84 14.97 -0.24 16.37
CA GLU A 84 14.77 0.74 17.45
C GLU A 84 13.69 1.75 17.08
N GLN A 85 13.71 2.26 15.84
CA GLN A 85 12.67 3.18 15.34
C GLN A 85 11.29 2.52 15.31
N GLN A 86 11.20 1.25 14.93
CA GLN A 86 9.94 0.49 14.98
C GLN A 86 9.42 0.37 16.41
N LYS A 87 10.28 0.03 17.37
CA LYS A 87 9.90 -0.05 18.79
C LYS A 87 9.41 1.28 19.34
N MET A 88 10.06 2.39 18.96
CA MET A 88 9.63 3.73 19.37
C MET A 88 8.24 4.08 18.80
N LEU A 89 7.99 3.76 17.53
CA LEU A 89 6.68 3.98 16.90
C LEU A 89 5.59 3.12 17.56
N ASP A 90 5.87 1.84 17.82
CA ASP A 90 4.94 0.92 18.48
C ASP A 90 4.63 1.39 19.90
N GLN A 91 5.62 1.88 20.66
CA GLN A 91 5.40 2.46 21.98
C GLN A 91 4.51 3.70 21.93
N GLN A 92 4.68 4.56 20.92
CA GLN A 92 3.83 5.73 20.73
C GLN A 92 2.39 5.34 20.39
N LEU A 93 2.20 4.32 19.53
CA LEU A 93 0.88 3.78 19.22
C LEU A 93 0.21 3.18 20.46
N ASP A 94 0.94 2.39 21.24
CA ASP A 94 0.45 1.80 22.49
C ASP A 94 0.05 2.88 23.51
N GLN A 95 0.83 3.96 23.63
CA GLN A 95 0.47 5.11 24.46
C GLN A 95 -0.81 5.77 23.94
N ALA A 96 -0.93 6.03 22.64
CA ALA A 96 -2.14 6.61 22.06
C ALA A 96 -3.39 5.76 22.34
N VAL A 97 -3.29 4.43 22.17
CA VAL A 97 -4.37 3.48 22.48
C VAL A 97 -4.73 3.53 23.97
N LYS A 98 -3.74 3.57 24.88
CA LYS A 98 -3.96 3.72 26.34
C LYS A 98 -4.67 5.03 26.70
N PHE A 99 -4.39 6.12 25.99
CA PHE A 99 -5.06 7.42 26.19
C PHE A 99 -6.42 7.53 25.46
N GLY A 100 -6.99 6.40 25.00
CA GLY A 100 -8.34 6.34 24.45
C GLY A 100 -8.43 6.61 22.94
N TYR A 101 -7.30 6.71 22.24
CA TYR A 101 -7.28 6.78 20.79
C TYR A 101 -7.63 5.41 20.20
N ARG A 102 -8.89 5.20 19.80
CA ARG A 102 -9.33 3.95 19.18
C ARG A 102 -8.84 3.89 17.73
N ILE A 103 -7.79 3.10 17.50
CA ILE A 103 -7.43 2.65 16.16
C ILE A 103 -8.59 1.78 15.64
N LYS A 104 -9.28 2.22 14.57
CA LYS A 104 -10.28 1.39 13.90
C LYS A 104 -9.55 0.33 13.09
N ASP A 105 -9.45 -0.88 13.63
CA ASP A 105 -9.03 -2.04 12.87
C ASP A 105 -10.00 -2.24 11.68
N GLN A 106 -9.53 -1.98 10.47
CA GLN A 106 -10.23 -2.47 9.27
C GLN A 106 -10.03 -3.99 9.20
N LYS A 107 -10.79 -4.74 10.00
CA LYS A 107 -10.97 -6.18 9.76
C LYS A 107 -11.74 -6.33 8.45
N GLY A 108 -10.99 -6.65 7.39
CA GLY A 108 -11.53 -7.23 6.17
C GLY A 108 -12.36 -8.46 6.53
N GLY A 109 -13.66 -8.37 6.28
CA GLY A 109 -14.59 -9.48 6.43
C GLY A 109 -14.20 -10.59 5.46
N THR A 110 -13.83 -11.73 6.02
CA THR A 110 -13.79 -13.00 5.29
C THR A 110 -15.23 -13.42 5.03
N THR A 111 -15.62 -13.53 3.76
CA THR A 111 -16.49 -14.60 3.28
C THR A 111 -16.07 -15.02 1.86
N ASN A 112 -15.88 -16.32 1.73
CA ASN A 112 -15.78 -17.15 0.52
C ASN A 112 -14.58 -17.04 -0.44
N GLY A 113 -13.68 -18.01 -0.27
CA GLY A 113 -13.26 -18.99 -1.28
C GLY A 113 -13.06 -18.50 -2.72
N GLY A 114 -11.80 -18.37 -3.14
CA GLY A 114 -11.49 -18.17 -4.55
C GLY A 114 -10.04 -17.74 -4.81
N ARG A 115 -9.19 -18.73 -5.07
CA ARG A 115 -7.82 -18.58 -5.60
C ARG A 115 -7.79 -17.63 -6.82
N ARG A 116 -7.10 -16.48 -6.73
CA ARG A 116 -6.20 -15.95 -7.79
C ARG A 116 -5.57 -14.59 -7.45
N SER A 117 -4.25 -14.56 -7.69
CA SER A 117 -3.41 -13.38 -7.85
C SER A 117 -4.06 -12.28 -8.70
N ARG A 118 -4.06 -11.04 -8.19
CA ARG A 118 -3.94 -9.84 -9.03
C ARG A 118 -3.37 -8.67 -8.24
N ARG A 119 -2.12 -8.34 -8.59
CA ARG A 119 -1.37 -7.13 -8.29
C ARG A 119 -2.23 -5.89 -8.60
N THR A 120 -2.46 -5.01 -7.63
CA THR A 120 -3.05 -3.68 -7.88
C THR A 120 -2.29 -2.61 -7.12
N THR A 121 -1.95 -1.59 -7.89
CA THR A 121 -1.22 -0.37 -7.58
C THR A 121 -1.85 0.40 -6.43
N LYS A 122 -1.06 0.74 -5.39
CA LYS A 122 -1.46 1.71 -4.37
C LYS A 122 -1.51 3.10 -5.00
N SER A 123 -2.69 3.51 -5.47
CA SER A 123 -3.01 4.91 -5.73
C SER A 123 -3.23 5.62 -4.40
N ALA A 124 -2.41 6.63 -4.15
CA ALA A 124 -2.64 7.64 -3.12
C ALA A 124 -3.97 8.37 -3.43
N ALA A 125 -4.91 8.40 -2.49
CA ALA A 125 -6.06 9.29 -2.53
C ALA A 125 -6.60 9.58 -1.12
N THR A 126 -6.31 10.80 -0.67
CA THR A 126 -7.17 11.71 0.11
C THR A 126 -7.67 11.26 1.49
N LEU A 127 -6.90 11.60 2.54
CA LEU A 127 -7.26 11.44 3.96
C LEU A 127 -8.05 12.63 4.57
N GLU A 128 -8.40 13.67 3.82
CA GLU A 128 -8.93 14.91 4.43
C GLU A 128 -10.46 15.01 4.58
N ALA A 129 -11.26 14.23 3.86
CA ALA A 129 -12.73 14.41 3.88
C ALA A 129 -13.44 13.82 5.12
N ASP A 130 -12.77 12.97 5.91
CA ASP A 130 -13.46 12.11 6.89
C ASP A 130 -13.47 12.67 8.33
N MET A 131 -12.73 13.75 8.61
CA MET A 131 -12.63 14.33 9.97
C MET A 131 -13.92 15.02 10.43
N TRP A 132 -14.69 15.62 9.51
CA TRP A 132 -15.91 16.36 9.82
C TRP A 132 -17.20 15.64 9.41
N ALA A 133 -17.11 14.57 8.61
CA ALA A 133 -18.27 13.85 8.06
C ALA A 133 -19.10 13.10 9.11
N LYS A 134 -18.54 12.83 10.29
CA LYS A 134 -19.15 11.99 11.34
C LYS A 134 -19.38 12.74 12.67
N VAL A 135 -19.19 14.07 12.70
CA VAL A 135 -19.38 14.89 13.90
C VAL A 135 -20.82 15.40 13.93
N GLY A 136 -21.56 15.07 14.99
CA GLY A 136 -22.93 15.52 15.18
C GLY A 136 -23.01 17.03 15.47
N ARG A 137 -24.14 17.65 15.12
CA ARG A 137 -24.32 19.12 15.20
C ARG A 137 -24.01 19.72 16.58
N ASN A 138 -24.25 18.98 17.68
CA ASN A 138 -24.02 19.46 19.05
C ASN A 138 -22.72 18.93 19.69
N ASP A 139 -21.94 18.10 19.00
CA ASP A 139 -20.71 17.48 19.53
C ASP A 139 -19.58 18.51 19.66
N PRO A 140 -18.56 18.27 20.51
CA PRO A 140 -17.37 19.11 20.55
C PRO A 140 -16.70 19.17 19.19
N CYS A 141 -16.30 20.38 18.75
CA CYS A 141 -15.70 20.55 17.44
C CYS A 141 -14.28 19.94 17.41
N PRO A 142 -13.95 19.11 16.39
CA PRO A 142 -12.65 18.44 16.29
C PRO A 142 -11.46 19.38 16.02
N CYS A 143 -11.69 20.69 15.81
CA CYS A 143 -10.62 21.68 15.66
C CYS A 143 -9.94 22.09 16.98
N GLY A 144 -10.37 21.54 18.12
CA GLY A 144 -9.78 21.84 19.43
C GLY A 144 -10.22 23.17 20.05
N SER A 145 -11.21 23.86 19.46
CA SER A 145 -11.69 25.17 19.94
C SER A 145 -12.51 25.14 21.23
N GLY A 146 -12.84 23.96 21.75
CA GLY A 146 -13.71 23.78 22.93
C GLY A 146 -15.18 24.16 22.73
N LYS A 147 -15.56 24.62 21.52
CA LYS A 147 -16.93 25.03 21.16
C LYS A 147 -17.71 23.85 20.55
N LYS A 148 -19.04 23.89 20.64
CA LYS A 148 -19.91 22.92 19.95
C LYS A 148 -19.77 23.07 18.43
N PHE A 149 -19.87 21.98 17.69
CA PHE A 149 -19.64 21.95 16.24
C PHE A 149 -20.53 22.95 15.48
N LYS A 150 -21.80 23.06 15.87
CA LYS A 150 -22.75 24.06 15.34
C LYS A 150 -22.29 25.52 15.45
N ASP A 151 -21.52 25.85 16.48
CA ASP A 151 -21.10 27.21 16.81
C ASP A 151 -19.66 27.49 16.32
N CYS A 152 -19.04 26.51 15.65
CA CYS A 152 -17.66 26.60 15.15
C CYS A 152 -17.58 26.39 13.63
N HIS A 153 -17.56 25.13 13.16
CA HIS A 153 -17.30 24.83 11.73
C HIS A 153 -18.52 24.31 10.96
N TYR A 154 -19.62 23.98 11.64
CA TYR A 154 -20.86 23.56 10.98
C TYR A 154 -21.43 24.59 9.99
N PRO A 155 -21.40 25.92 10.25
CA PRO A 155 -21.93 26.90 9.29
C PRO A 155 -21.14 26.90 7.98
N LEU A 156 -19.81 26.92 8.06
CA LEU A 156 -18.90 26.95 6.90
C LEU A 156 -19.01 25.68 6.07
N ILE A 157 -19.08 24.51 6.72
CA ILE A 157 -19.20 23.22 6.03
C ILE A 157 -20.56 23.11 5.33
N ARG A 158 -21.64 23.58 5.96
CA ARG A 158 -22.97 23.61 5.34
C ARG A 158 -23.01 24.54 4.12
N GLU A 159 -22.31 25.67 4.17
CA GLU A 159 -22.21 26.62 3.06
C GLU A 159 -21.40 26.04 1.90
N GLN A 160 -20.29 25.35 2.17
CA GLN A 160 -19.53 24.62 1.16
C GLN A 160 -20.31 23.45 0.54
N GLN A 161 -21.09 22.72 1.35
CA GLN A 161 -21.97 21.65 0.87
C GLN A 161 -23.13 22.19 0.03
N ALA A 162 -23.70 23.35 0.41
CA ALA A 162 -24.71 24.04 -0.39
C ALA A 162 -24.14 24.57 -1.72
N ALA A 163 -22.89 25.03 -1.73
CA ALA A 163 -22.20 25.49 -2.93
C ALA A 163 -21.75 24.36 -3.87
N SER A 164 -21.60 23.13 -3.36
CA SER A 164 -21.18 21.94 -4.12
C SER A 164 -22.33 21.00 -4.51
N ALA A 165 -23.58 21.37 -4.19
CA ALA A 165 -24.75 20.64 -4.66
C ALA A 165 -24.89 20.79 -6.18
N PRO A 166 -24.99 19.69 -6.95
CA PRO A 166 -25.19 19.76 -8.40
C PRO A 166 -26.56 20.40 -8.69
N THR A 167 -26.57 21.47 -9.48
CA THR A 167 -27.80 22.05 -10.02
C THR A 167 -28.33 21.15 -11.13
N ASP A 168 -29.11 20.14 -10.78
CA ASP A 168 -29.94 19.42 -11.76
C ASP A 168 -31.10 20.32 -12.19
N ALA A 169 -30.84 21.22 -13.15
CA ALA A 169 -31.87 22.00 -13.82
C ALA A 169 -31.45 22.44 -15.23
N ALA A 170 -31.49 21.52 -16.20
CA ALA A 170 -31.66 21.85 -17.62
C ALA A 170 -32.28 20.68 -18.43
N ALA A 171 -33.41 20.97 -19.09
CA ALA A 171 -34.33 20.15 -19.93
C ALA A 171 -35.51 19.54 -19.13
N GLY A 172 -36.70 20.15 -18.99
CA GLY A 172 -37.55 20.97 -19.88
C GLY A 172 -38.72 20.10 -20.39
N SER A 173 -40.02 20.40 -20.33
CA SER A 173 -40.87 21.55 -19.93
C SER A 173 -42.35 21.13 -20.05
N SER A 174 -43.25 21.65 -19.19
CA SER A 174 -44.73 21.88 -19.29
C SER A 174 -45.48 21.35 -18.05
N GLU A 175 -46.24 22.08 -17.24
CA GLU A 175 -46.77 23.47 -17.20
C GLU A 175 -47.28 23.74 -15.76
N PRO A 176 -47.60 25.00 -15.37
CA PRO A 176 -47.73 25.43 -13.97
C PRO A 176 -49.17 25.39 -13.42
N PRO A 177 -49.40 25.41 -12.09
CA PRO A 177 -50.71 25.71 -11.55
C PRO A 177 -50.90 27.23 -11.41
N SER A 178 -51.77 27.82 -12.23
CA SER A 178 -52.26 29.19 -12.02
C SER A 178 -53.60 29.15 -11.27
N SER A 179 -53.66 29.84 -10.14
CA SER A 179 -54.90 30.09 -9.41
C SER A 179 -55.65 31.26 -10.03
N SER A 180 -56.88 31.06 -10.49
CA SER A 180 -57.87 32.15 -10.51
C SER A 180 -59.31 31.62 -10.40
N ARG A 181 -60.01 32.18 -9.41
CA ARG A 181 -61.45 32.09 -9.19
C ARG A 181 -62.22 32.43 -10.47
N SER A 182 -63.31 31.70 -10.78
CA SER A 182 -64.62 32.32 -11.08
C SER A 182 -65.79 31.33 -11.17
N ARG A 183 -66.67 31.42 -10.17
CA ARG A 183 -68.14 31.28 -10.17
C ARG A 183 -68.85 30.72 -11.43
N ARG A 184 -69.64 29.64 -11.23
CA ARG A 184 -71.00 29.46 -11.80
C ARG A 184 -71.88 28.80 -10.72
N ARG A 185 -72.68 29.57 -9.97
CA ARG A 185 -74.13 29.81 -10.15
C ARG A 185 -75.00 28.55 -10.35
N ARG A 186 -75.77 28.26 -9.29
CA ARG A 186 -77.19 27.85 -9.23
C ARG A 186 -77.69 26.75 -10.18
N ARG A 187 -78.24 25.69 -9.59
CA ARG A 187 -79.67 25.26 -9.62
C ARG A 187 -79.74 23.87 -8.96
N ARG A 188 -80.80 23.37 -8.33
CA ARG A 188 -82.07 23.84 -7.75
C ARG A 188 -82.82 22.53 -7.46
N ARG A 189 -83.34 22.36 -6.23
CA ARG A 189 -84.49 21.50 -5.85
C ARG A 189 -84.33 19.98 -5.92
N GLY A 190 -84.94 19.33 -4.93
CA GLY A 190 -85.25 17.92 -4.84
C GLY A 190 -85.30 17.54 -3.38
#